data_AF-A0A932PGY4-F1
#
_entry.id   AF-A0A932PGY4-F1
#
_cell.length_a   1.000
_cell.length_b   1.000
_cell.length_c   1.000
_cell.angle_alpha   90.00
_cell.angle_beta   90.00
_cell.angle_gamma   90.00
#
_symmetry.space_group_name_H-M   'P 1'
#
loop_
_entity.id
_entity.type
_entity.pdbx_description
1 polymer ?
#
loop_
_entity_poly.entity_id
_entity_poly.type
_entity_poly.pdbx_seq_one_letter_code
_entity_poly.pdbx_strand_id
1 'polypeptide(L)'
;MRGKPYRGLQDLRTNGSAAGGRSDPQRRFLRLAILGLQKIRRQRERETAMGRLREIEQRLQDIEQEEAGLIGAVEAEGGRRSPAQRSASKRASADGTPKPEAAFTVRY
;
A
#
# COMPACT_ATOMS: atom_id res chain seq x y z
N MET A 1 -34.09 20.89 74.20
CA MET A 1 -33.84 20.60 72.77
C MET A 1 -32.50 19.89 72.65
N ARG A 2 -32.45 18.62 72.22
CA ARG A 2 -31.19 17.89 72.08
C ARG A 2 -30.62 18.11 70.68
N GLY A 3 -29.44 18.73 70.61
CA GLY A 3 -28.72 18.99 69.36
C GLY A 3 -28.30 17.69 68.67
N LYS A 4 -28.44 17.63 67.35
CA LYS A 4 -27.99 16.48 66.55
C LYS A 4 -26.45 16.44 66.56
N PRO A 5 -25.83 15.25 66.75
CA PRO A 5 -24.37 15.16 66.79
C PRO A 5 -23.76 15.54 65.43
N TYR A 6 -22.57 16.15 65.49
CA TYR A 6 -21.80 16.54 64.31
C TYR A 6 -21.43 15.29 63.48
N ARG A 7 -21.75 15.33 62.19
CA ARG A 7 -21.41 14.25 61.25
C ARG A 7 -19.90 14.24 60.98
N GLY A 8 -19.29 13.07 61.09
CA GLY A 8 -17.86 12.88 60.85
C GLY A 8 -17.54 12.65 59.37
N LEU A 9 -16.25 12.58 59.02
CA LEU A 9 -15.80 12.31 57.65
C LEU A 9 -16.36 10.98 57.09
N GLN A 10 -16.65 10.02 57.97
CA GLN A 10 -17.23 8.71 57.64
C GLN A 10 -18.73 8.77 57.30
N ASP A 11 -19.42 9.85 57.71
CA ASP A 11 -20.84 10.09 57.40
C ASP A 11 -21.02 10.83 56.06
N LEU A 12 -19.91 11.29 55.45
CA LEU A 12 -19.89 11.81 54.10
C LEU A 12 -20.03 10.64 53.12
N ARG A 13 -21.26 10.19 52.91
CA ARG A 13 -21.57 9.26 51.81
C ARG A 13 -21.25 9.95 50.50
N THR A 14 -20.17 9.51 49.83
CA THR A 14 -19.96 9.86 48.44
C THR A 14 -21.00 9.12 47.62
N ASN A 15 -21.94 9.84 47.00
CA ASN A 15 -22.86 9.27 46.00
C ASN A 15 -22.12 8.77 44.74
N GLY A 16 -20.78 8.70 44.76
CA GLY A 16 -19.93 8.26 43.65
C GLY A 16 -20.00 6.77 43.38
N SER A 17 -20.58 5.97 44.28
CA SER A 17 -20.73 4.52 44.11
C SER A 17 -22.19 4.13 43.85
N ALA A 18 -22.83 4.70 42.82
CA ALA A 18 -24.04 4.14 42.20
C ALA A 18 -24.47 4.90 40.93
N ALA A 19 -23.56 5.33 40.05
CA ALA A 19 -23.94 5.51 38.64
C ALA A 19 -23.88 4.15 37.95
N GLY A 20 -24.66 3.20 38.46
CA GLY A 20 -24.75 1.85 37.90
C GLY A 20 -25.33 1.92 36.49
N GLY A 21 -24.59 1.36 35.53
CA GLY A 21 -25.09 0.64 34.35
C GLY A 21 -26.09 1.31 33.40
N ARG A 22 -26.57 2.52 33.65
CA ARG A 22 -27.47 3.23 32.75
C ARG A 22 -26.63 3.86 31.67
N SER A 23 -27.03 3.61 30.42
CA SER A 23 -26.41 4.13 29.23
C SER A 23 -26.03 5.60 29.38
N ASP A 24 -24.77 5.86 29.67
CA ASP A 24 -24.27 7.21 29.87
C ASP A 24 -24.22 7.90 28.50
N PRO A 25 -25.10 8.89 28.24
CA PRO A 25 -25.11 9.58 26.96
C PRO A 25 -23.74 10.20 26.66
N GLN A 26 -23.01 10.64 27.69
CA GLN A 26 -21.69 11.23 27.55
C GLN A 26 -20.68 10.20 26.99
N ARG A 27 -20.68 8.97 27.51
CA ARG A 27 -19.85 7.88 26.98
C ARG A 27 -20.19 7.53 25.53
N ARG A 28 -21.48 7.58 25.17
CA ARG A 28 -21.91 7.34 23.78
C ARG A 28 -21.40 8.44 22.84
N PHE A 29 -21.52 9.71 23.25
CA PHE A 29 -20.97 10.83 22.48
C PHE A 29 -19.45 10.73 22.30
N LEU A 30 -18.72 10.39 23.37
CA LEU A 30 -17.27 10.17 23.27
C LEU A 30 -16.92 9.03 22.32
N ARG A 31 -17.66 7.92 22.37
CA ARG A 31 -17.45 6.80 21.44
C ARG A 31 -17.73 7.22 19.99
N LEU A 32 -18.75 8.03 19.76
CA LEU A 32 -19.05 8.62 18.46
C LEU A 32 -17.92 9.53 17.96
N ALA A 33 -17.39 10.38 18.84
CA ALA A 33 -16.26 11.25 18.53
C ALA A 33 -15.01 10.45 18.13
N ILE A 34 -14.69 9.38 18.87
CA ILE A 34 -13.58 8.47 18.56
C ILE A 34 -13.77 7.83 17.18
N LEU A 35 -14.97 7.34 16.87
CA LEU A 35 -15.28 6.78 15.55
C LEU A 35 -15.14 7.84 14.44
N GLY A 36 -15.55 9.08 14.70
CA GLY A 36 -15.36 10.21 13.79
C GLY A 36 -13.89 10.45 13.47
N LEU A 37 -13.03 10.48 14.49
CA LEU A 37 -11.59 10.63 14.34
C LEU A 37 -10.96 9.45 13.56
N GLN A 38 -11.38 8.23 13.87
CA GLN A 38 -10.92 7.04 13.14
C GLN A 38 -11.31 7.10 11.66
N LYS A 39 -12.54 7.53 11.35
CA LYS A 39 -13.00 7.72 9.96
C LYS A 39 -12.12 8.73 9.23
N ILE A 40 -11.82 9.87 9.85
CA ILE A 40 -10.94 10.90 9.25
C ILE A 40 -9.53 10.32 8.99
N ARG A 41 -8.97 9.59 9.95
CA ARG A 41 -7.67 8.94 9.77
C ARG A 41 -7.68 7.95 8.60
N ARG A 42 -8.68 7.06 8.55
CA ARG A 42 -8.83 6.09 7.46
C ARG A 42 -9.02 6.76 6.10
N GLN A 43 -9.73 7.88 6.06
CA GLN A 43 -9.90 8.64 4.84
C GLN A 43 -8.57 9.21 4.31
N ARG A 44 -7.72 9.75 5.19
CA ARG A 44 -6.37 10.20 4.81
C ARG A 44 -5.49 9.06 4.33
N GLU A 45 -5.51 7.92 5.02
CA GLU A 45 -4.78 6.71 4.60
C GLU A 45 -5.23 6.26 3.20
N ARG A 46 -6.56 6.29 2.94
CA ARG A 46 -7.12 6.00 1.62
C ARG A 46 -6.64 6.98 0.57
N GLU A 47 -6.64 8.29 0.84
CA GLU A 47 -6.17 9.31 -0.11
C GLU A 47 -4.71 9.10 -0.49
N THR A 48 -3.85 8.80 0.48
CA THR A 48 -2.45 8.44 0.23
C THR A 48 -2.32 7.18 -0.63
N ALA A 49 -3.13 6.15 -0.35
CA ALA A 49 -3.13 4.91 -1.12
C ALA A 49 -3.62 5.12 -2.56
N MET A 50 -4.64 5.96 -2.77
CA MET A 50 -5.12 6.32 -4.11
C MET A 50 -4.07 7.09 -4.90
N GLY A 51 -3.26 7.93 -4.25
CA GLY A 51 -2.12 8.59 -4.90
C GLY A 51 -1.14 7.57 -5.48
N ARG A 52 -0.74 6.58 -4.68
CA ARG A 52 0.14 5.49 -5.13
C ARG A 52 -0.48 4.65 -6.25
N LEU A 53 -1.79 4.40 -6.18
CA LEU A 53 -2.48 3.66 -7.23
C LEU A 53 -2.41 4.40 -8.57
N ARG A 54 -2.61 5.73 -8.56
CA ARG A 54 -2.49 6.55 -9.78
C ARG A 54 -1.09 6.55 -10.36
N GLU A 55 -0.05 6.59 -9.51
CA GLU A 55 1.34 6.47 -9.96
C GLU A 55 1.59 5.13 -10.65
N ILE A 56 1.03 4.04 -10.11
CA ILE A 56 1.11 2.70 -10.71
C ILE A 56 0.37 2.68 -12.05
N GLU A 57 -0.85 3.20 -12.11
CA GLU A 57 -1.65 3.27 -13.35
C GLU A 57 -0.91 4.06 -14.44
N GLN A 58 -0.30 5.18 -14.09
CA GLN A 58 0.51 5.97 -15.01
C GLN A 58 1.71 5.16 -15.51
N ARG A 59 2.45 4.49 -14.61
CA ARG A 59 3.61 3.69 -15.03
C ARG A 59 3.22 2.52 -15.93
N LEU A 60 2.05 1.91 -15.71
CA LEU A 60 1.54 0.85 -16.59
C LEU A 60 1.27 1.39 -18.00
N GLN A 61 0.65 2.55 -18.12
CA GLN A 61 0.43 3.19 -19.42
C GLN A 61 1.75 3.52 -20.13
N ASP A 62 2.75 4.01 -19.41
CA ASP A 62 4.07 4.27 -19.97
C ASP A 62 4.71 2.98 -20.48
N ILE A 63 4.60 1.87 -19.72
CA ILE A 63 5.10 0.55 -20.14
C ILE A 63 4.40 0.08 -21.42
N GLU A 64 3.07 0.18 -21.50
CA GLU A 64 2.31 -0.22 -22.69
C GLU A 64 2.74 0.58 -23.94
N GLN A 65 3.05 1.87 -23.77
CA GLN A 65 3.57 2.71 -24.86
C GLN A 65 5.00 2.31 -25.26
N GLU A 66 5.87 2.04 -24.28
CA GLU A 66 7.23 1.54 -24.52
C GLU A 66 7.19 0.21 -25.27
N GLU A 67 6.33 -0.73 -24.86
CA GLU A 67 6.13 -2.02 -25.52
C GLU A 67 5.65 -1.86 -26.97
N ALA A 68 4.64 -1.03 -27.21
CA ALA A 68 4.16 -0.74 -28.56
C ALA A 68 5.25 -0.13 -29.46
N GLY A 69 6.07 0.78 -28.90
CA GLY A 69 7.21 1.37 -29.60
C GLY A 69 8.27 0.33 -29.96
N LEU A 70 8.60 -0.58 -29.05
CA LEU A 70 9.56 -1.66 -29.28
C LEU A 70 9.06 -2.65 -30.33
N ILE A 71 7.78 -3.04 -30.28
CA ILE A 71 7.17 -3.91 -31.29
C ILE A 71 7.25 -3.26 -32.66
N GLY A 72 6.86 -1.98 -32.78
CA GLY A 72 6.96 -1.25 -34.04
C GLY A 72 8.39 -1.13 -34.58
N ALA A 73 9.38 -0.93 -33.69
CA ALA A 73 10.79 -0.91 -34.07
C ALA A 73 11.27 -2.27 -34.60
N VAL A 74 10.89 -3.37 -33.95
CA VAL A 74 11.21 -4.74 -34.38
C VAL A 74 10.59 -5.06 -35.74
N GLU A 75 9.34 -4.66 -35.97
CA GLU A 75 8.68 -4.83 -37.28
C GLU A 75 9.38 -4.03 -38.38
N ALA A 76 9.75 -2.77 -38.09
CA ALA A 76 10.48 -1.92 -39.03
C ALA A 76 11.89 -2.47 -39.35
N GLU A 77 12.58 -3.05 -38.37
CA GLU A 77 13.89 -3.66 -38.55
C GLU A 77 13.80 -5.04 -39.24
N GLY A 78 12.76 -5.81 -38.95
CA GLY A 78 12.43 -7.07 -39.61
C GLY A 78 12.15 -6.91 -41.11
N GLY A 79 11.55 -5.78 -41.51
CA GLY A 79 11.38 -5.38 -42.91
C GLY A 79 12.68 -4.94 -43.61
N ARG A 80 13.69 -4.48 -42.85
CA ARG A 80 15.00 -4.06 -43.39
C ARG A 80 16.00 -5.18 -43.58
N ARG A 81 15.81 -6.35 -42.96
CA ARG A 81 16.63 -7.54 -43.22
C ARG A 81 16.22 -8.19 -44.54
N SER A 82 16.67 -7.61 -45.65
CA SER A 82 16.62 -8.23 -46.97
C SER A 82 17.16 -9.68 -46.91
N PRO A 83 16.58 -10.62 -47.68
CA PRO A 83 16.94 -12.04 -47.65
C PRO A 83 18.42 -12.32 -47.98
N ALA A 84 19.13 -11.34 -48.54
CA ALA A 84 20.56 -11.43 -48.88
C ALA A 84 21.49 -11.58 -47.65
N GLN A 85 21.09 -11.16 -46.44
CA GLN A 85 21.97 -11.25 -45.26
C GLN A 85 21.83 -12.56 -44.47
N ARG A 86 20.75 -13.34 -44.66
CA ARG A 86 20.57 -14.63 -43.96
C ARG A 86 21.49 -15.74 -44.48
N SER A 87 21.99 -15.63 -45.71
CA SER A 87 22.88 -16.61 -46.32
C SER A 87 24.36 -16.42 -45.95
N ALA A 88 24.76 -15.25 -45.46
CA ALA A 88 26.13 -14.97 -45.04
C ALA A 88 26.44 -15.51 -43.62
N SER A 89 25.49 -15.42 -42.69
CA SER A 89 25.71 -15.85 -41.30
C SER A 89 25.73 -17.37 -41.10
N LYS A 90 25.18 -18.17 -42.03
CA LYS A 90 25.08 -19.63 -41.87
C LYS A 90 26.38 -20.38 -42.24
N ARG A 91 27.39 -19.70 -42.79
CA ARG A 91 28.70 -20.30 -43.10
C ARG A 91 29.78 -20.06 -42.02
N ALA A 92 29.53 -19.17 -41.05
CA ALA A 92 30.52 -18.82 -40.03
C ALA A 92 30.40 -19.66 -38.73
N SER A 93 29.31 -20.42 -38.54
CA SER A 93 29.07 -21.19 -37.31
C SER A 93 29.45 -22.68 -37.39
N ALA A 94 30.33 -23.07 -38.32
CA ALA A 94 30.80 -24.45 -38.43
C ALA A 94 32.03 -24.75 -37.55
N ASP A 95 32.47 -23.81 -36.73
CA ASP A 95 33.59 -24.02 -35.80
C ASP A 95 33.13 -23.77 -34.36
N GLY A 96 32.91 -24.87 -33.65
CA GLY A 96 32.29 -24.89 -32.35
C GLY A 96 33.30 -24.66 -31.22
N THR A 97 33.02 -23.67 -30.38
CA THR A 97 33.36 -23.74 -28.95
C THR A 97 32.25 -23.06 -28.13
N PRO A 98 31.61 -23.74 -27.17
CA PRO A 98 30.71 -23.09 -26.23
C PRO A 98 31.53 -22.34 -25.17
N LYS A 99 31.22 -21.05 -24.99
CA LYS A 99 31.81 -20.15 -23.99
C LYS A 99 31.17 -20.44 -22.62
N PRO A 100 31.93 -20.65 -21.54
CA PRO A 100 31.33 -21.03 -20.26
C PRO A 100 30.59 -19.86 -19.60
N GLU A 101 29.40 -20.17 -19.10
CA GLU A 101 28.48 -19.29 -18.39
C GLU A 101 29.12 -18.75 -17.10
N ALA A 102 29.04 -17.44 -16.89
CA ALA A 102 29.49 -16.80 -15.66
C ALA A 102 28.52 -17.17 -14.51
N ALA A 103 29.01 -17.95 -13.56
CA ALA A 103 28.30 -18.32 -12.34
C ALA A 103 27.92 -17.07 -11.52
N PHE A 104 26.63 -16.77 -11.45
CA PHE A 104 26.07 -15.73 -10.59
C PHE A 104 25.96 -16.27 -9.17
N THR A 105 26.84 -15.83 -8.27
CA THR A 105 26.77 -16.19 -6.84
C THR A 105 25.98 -15.12 -6.08
N VAL A 106 24.78 -15.48 -5.64
CA VAL A 106 23.98 -14.68 -4.70
C VAL A 106 24.50 -14.97 -3.29
N ARG A 107 25.00 -13.95 -2.59
CA ARG A 107 25.32 -14.03 -1.17
C ARG A 107 24.08 -13.64 -0.36
N TYR A 108 23.71 -14.50 0.60
CA TYR A 108 22.74 -14.21 1.65
C TYR A 108 23.35 -13.31 2.73
#